data_AF-A0A0B3AXZ7-F1
#
_entry.id   AF-A0A0B3AXZ7-F1
#
_cell.length_a   1.000
_cell.length_b   1.000
_cell.length_c   1.000
_cell.angle_alpha   90.00
_cell.angle_beta   90.00
_cell.angle_gamma   90.00
#
_symmetry.space_group_name_H-M   'P 1'
#
loop_
_entity.id
_entity.type
_entity.pdbx_description
1 polymer ?
#
loop_
_entity_poly.entity_id
_entity_poly.type
_entity_poly.pdbx_seq_one_letter_code
_entity_poly.pdbx_strand_id
1 'polypeptide(L)'
;MEPLKKVKFIAVHHSQRKIDSVKRIKNLHIKIRGWEDIGYHYLIDKKGKIYFGRSEKFIGAHVFGYNKNSIGICLIGNFDEEKPTKKQIQTLIKFLKEKVRKFKIPIKNILGHREFLNVTKTCPGKFIDMEKIRRMLM
;
A
#
# COMPACT_ATOMS: atom_id res chain seq x y z
N MET A 1 12.13 -13.92 7.72
CA MET A 1 11.86 -12.50 7.38
C MET A 1 13.02 -11.57 7.76
N GLU A 2 13.60 -10.89 6.77
CA GLU A 2 14.66 -9.88 6.96
C GLU A 2 14.11 -8.61 7.67
N PRO A 3 14.81 -8.02 8.66
CA PRO A 3 14.36 -6.81 9.35
C PRO A 3 14.33 -5.55 8.47
N LEU A 4 13.31 -4.71 8.66
CA LEU A 4 13.21 -3.41 8.01
C LEU A 4 13.96 -2.35 8.82
N LYS A 5 15.15 -1.97 8.37
CA LYS A 5 16.04 -1.06 9.13
C LYS A 5 15.68 0.42 9.02
N LYS A 6 15.22 0.88 7.86
CA LYS A 6 14.91 2.30 7.61
C LYS A 6 13.80 2.44 6.59
N VAL A 7 12.77 3.22 6.93
CA VAL A 7 11.69 3.56 6.00
C VAL A 7 12.01 4.89 5.33
N LYS A 8 12.04 4.89 3.99
CA LYS A 8 12.24 6.08 3.16
C LYS A 8 11.00 6.42 2.33
N PHE A 9 10.15 5.44 2.04
CA PHE A 9 8.96 5.59 1.20
C PHE A 9 7.73 4.95 1.82
N ILE A 10 6.56 5.44 1.42
CA ILE A 10 5.30 4.71 1.57
C ILE A 10 4.76 4.43 0.17
N ALA A 11 4.50 3.17 -0.13
CA ALA A 11 3.93 2.70 -1.38
C ALA A 11 2.42 2.44 -1.22
N VAL A 12 1.59 3.12 -2.01
CA VAL A 12 0.15 2.91 -2.09
C VAL A 12 -0.17 1.93 -3.22
N HIS A 13 -0.98 0.92 -2.92
CA HIS A 13 -1.35 -0.18 -3.81
C HIS A 13 -2.87 -0.36 -3.87
N HIS A 14 -3.30 -1.17 -4.85
CA HIS A 14 -4.62 -1.78 -4.85
C HIS A 14 -4.54 -3.30 -5.00
N SER A 15 -5.61 -4.03 -4.68
CA SER A 15 -5.63 -5.50 -4.78
C SER A 15 -5.97 -6.02 -6.18
N GLN A 16 -6.30 -5.13 -7.15
CA GLN A 16 -6.69 -5.48 -8.52
C GLN A 16 -7.93 -6.37 -8.63
N ARG A 17 -8.77 -6.36 -7.59
CA ARG A 17 -10.05 -7.09 -7.58
C ARG A 17 -11.13 -6.27 -6.91
N LYS A 18 -12.30 -6.16 -7.54
CA LYS A 18 -13.47 -5.46 -7.00
C LYS A 18 -13.92 -6.01 -5.64
N ILE A 19 -13.85 -7.34 -5.49
CA ILE A 19 -14.15 -8.05 -4.25
C ILE A 19 -12.94 -8.90 -3.89
N ASP A 20 -12.37 -8.64 -2.72
CA ASP A 20 -11.23 -9.37 -2.18
C ASP A 20 -11.29 -9.39 -0.65
N SER A 21 -10.42 -10.20 -0.03
CA SER A 21 -10.26 -10.24 1.42
C SER A 21 -8.81 -10.40 1.82
N VAL A 22 -8.46 -9.95 3.03
CA VAL A 22 -7.10 -10.12 3.57
C VAL A 22 -6.69 -11.60 3.58
N LYS A 23 -7.60 -12.51 3.93
CA LYS A 23 -7.36 -13.96 3.93
C LYS A 23 -7.02 -14.47 2.53
N ARG A 24 -7.77 -14.06 1.50
CA ARG A 24 -7.50 -14.47 0.12
C ARG A 24 -6.16 -13.90 -0.38
N ILE A 25 -5.89 -12.62 -0.14
CA ILE A 25 -4.63 -11.97 -0.54
C ILE A 25 -3.43 -12.67 0.12
N LYS A 26 -3.51 -12.96 1.43
CA LYS A 26 -2.48 -13.71 2.16
C LYS A 26 -2.28 -15.10 1.57
N ASN A 27 -3.35 -15.86 1.33
CA ASN A 27 -3.27 -17.19 0.72
C ASN A 27 -2.65 -17.16 -0.67
N LEU A 28 -2.99 -16.18 -1.52
CA LEU A 28 -2.38 -16.00 -2.84
C LEU A 28 -0.88 -15.75 -2.71
N HIS A 29 -0.47 -14.85 -1.82
CA HIS A 29 0.93 -14.52 -1.62
C HIS A 29 1.76 -15.70 -1.09
N ILE A 30 1.24 -16.46 -0.14
CA ILE A 30 1.95 -17.60 0.44
C ILE A 30 1.89 -18.81 -0.48
N LYS A 31 0.68 -19.28 -0.81
CA LYS A 31 0.49 -20.58 -1.46
C LYS A 31 0.80 -20.56 -2.95
N ILE A 32 0.62 -19.43 -3.62
CA ILE A 32 0.80 -19.33 -5.08
C ILE A 32 2.10 -18.60 -5.44
N ARG A 33 2.47 -17.54 -4.71
CA ARG A 33 3.70 -16.79 -4.99
C ARG A 33 4.92 -17.23 -4.15
N GLY A 34 4.74 -18.14 -3.20
CA GLY A 34 5.83 -18.66 -2.36
C GLY A 34 6.42 -17.65 -1.39
N TRP A 35 5.71 -16.57 -1.05
CA TRP A 35 6.21 -15.57 -0.11
C TRP A 35 6.02 -16.03 1.34
N GLU A 36 6.89 -15.58 2.25
CA GLU A 36 6.80 -15.91 3.68
C GLU A 36 5.48 -15.44 4.34
N ASP A 37 4.88 -14.36 3.85
CA ASP A 37 3.63 -13.80 4.37
C ASP A 37 2.96 -12.89 3.31
N ILE A 38 1.80 -12.31 3.63
CA ILE A 38 1.21 -11.22 2.87
C ILE A 38 2.25 -10.11 2.61
N GLY A 39 2.37 -9.65 1.36
CA GLY A 39 3.41 -8.71 0.97
C GLY A 39 3.22 -7.27 1.47
N TYR A 40 1.98 -6.88 1.82
CA TYR A 40 1.66 -5.55 2.30
C TYR A 40 1.72 -5.47 3.83
N HIS A 41 2.12 -4.32 4.34
CA HIS A 41 2.13 -4.04 5.77
C HIS A 41 0.73 -3.70 6.29
N TYR A 42 -0.07 -3.04 5.44
CA TYR A 42 -1.43 -2.62 5.76
C TYR A 42 -2.38 -2.86 4.61
N LEU A 43 -3.63 -3.14 4.94
CA LEU A 43 -4.73 -3.23 3.99
C LEU A 43 -5.93 -2.40 4.46
N ILE A 44 -6.61 -1.73 3.54
CA ILE A 44 -7.79 -0.91 3.81
C ILE A 44 -8.97 -1.46 3.00
N ASP A 45 -10.00 -1.96 3.68
CA ASP A 45 -11.20 -2.48 3.00
C ASP A 45 -12.12 -1.37 2.48
N LYS A 46 -13.18 -1.74 1.74
CA LYS A 46 -14.17 -0.78 1.20
C LYS A 46 -14.90 0.03 2.27
N LYS A 47 -14.97 -0.47 3.51
CA LYS A 47 -15.59 0.21 4.66
C LYS A 47 -14.61 1.14 5.39
N GLY A 48 -13.34 1.18 4.96
CA GLY A 48 -12.30 2.01 5.57
C GLY A 48 -11.66 1.36 6.80
N LYS A 49 -11.87 0.06 7.05
CA LYS A 49 -11.21 -0.67 8.13
C LYS A 49 -9.77 -1.00 7.74
N ILE A 50 -8.84 -0.71 8.64
CA ILE A 50 -7.42 -1.06 8.50
C ILE A 50 -7.20 -2.48 9.05
N TYR A 51 -6.47 -3.27 8.29
CA TYR A 51 -5.97 -4.58 8.69
C TYR A 51 -4.45 -4.54 8.72
N PHE A 52 -3.87 -5.10 9.77
CA PHE A 52 -2.43 -5.34 9.86
C PHE A 52 -2.09 -6.57 9.02
N GLY A 53 -1.21 -6.38 8.04
CA GLY A 53 -0.62 -7.45 7.26
C GLY A 53 0.72 -7.85 7.86
N ARG A 54 1.78 -7.75 7.06
CA ARG A 54 3.15 -7.98 7.51
C ARG A 54 3.56 -6.93 8.54
N SER A 55 4.22 -7.35 9.61
CA SER A 55 4.74 -6.44 10.63
C SER A 55 5.70 -5.42 10.02
N GLU A 56 5.58 -4.15 10.41
CA GLU A 56 6.50 -3.06 10.01
C GLU A 56 7.94 -3.28 10.50
N LYS A 57 8.19 -4.28 11.36
CA LYS A 57 9.55 -4.69 11.77
C LYS A 57 10.31 -5.44 10.68
N PHE A 58 9.61 -5.96 9.67
CA PHE A 58 10.18 -6.82 8.62
C PHE A 58 9.93 -6.25 7.23
N ILE A 59 10.80 -6.63 6.29
CA ILE A 59 10.74 -6.19 4.90
C ILE A 59 9.48 -6.73 4.21
N GLY A 60 8.78 -5.85 3.47
CA GLY A 60 7.61 -6.17 2.65
C GLY A 60 7.91 -6.99 1.39
N ALA A 61 6.86 -7.34 0.66
CA ALA A 61 6.96 -7.94 -0.68
C ALA A 61 5.91 -7.29 -1.60
N HIS A 62 6.11 -6.01 -1.94
CA HIS A 62 5.12 -5.21 -2.66
C HIS A 62 5.69 -4.31 -3.77
N VAL A 63 6.93 -3.84 -3.69
CA VAL A 63 7.62 -3.11 -4.77
C VAL A 63 9.04 -3.65 -4.91
N PHE A 64 9.33 -4.33 -6.01
CA PHE A 64 10.66 -4.86 -6.29
C PHE A 64 11.71 -3.72 -6.30
N GLY A 65 12.88 -3.94 -5.71
CA GLY A 65 13.92 -2.90 -5.54
C GLY A 65 13.69 -1.91 -4.39
N TYR A 66 12.45 -1.77 -3.89
CA TYR A 66 12.10 -0.79 -2.84
C TYR A 66 11.57 -1.42 -1.55
N ASN A 67 11.34 -2.74 -1.50
CA ASN A 67 10.84 -3.42 -0.29
C ASN A 67 11.71 -3.16 0.96
N LYS A 68 13.04 -3.05 0.78
CA LYS A 68 14.00 -2.85 1.89
C LYS A 68 13.94 -1.46 2.54
N ASN A 69 13.18 -0.53 1.95
CA ASN A 69 13.11 0.86 2.42
C ASN A 69 11.70 1.46 2.34
N SER A 70 10.65 0.63 2.27
CA SER A 70 9.29 1.13 2.12
C SER A 70 8.26 0.36 2.95
N ILE A 71 7.21 1.08 3.35
CA ILE A 71 5.97 0.52 3.88
C ILE A 71 4.95 0.43 2.75
N GLY A 72 4.15 -0.63 2.76
CA GLY A 72 3.19 -0.96 1.71
C GLY A 72 1.77 -0.94 2.24
N ILE A 73 0.93 -0.07 1.69
CA ILE A 73 -0.47 0.10 2.07
C ILE A 73 -1.34 -0.26 0.86
N CYS A 74 -2.15 -1.31 0.97
CA CYS A 74 -3.02 -1.78 -0.11
C CYS A 74 -4.49 -1.42 0.16
N LEU A 75 -5.12 -0.67 -0.74
CA LEU A 75 -6.56 -0.51 -0.73
C LEU A 75 -7.22 -1.70 -1.45
N ILE A 76 -8.17 -2.37 -0.80
CA ILE A 76 -8.88 -3.50 -1.40
C ILE A 76 -9.88 -2.98 -2.43
N GLY A 77 -9.68 -3.33 -3.69
CA GLY A 77 -10.48 -2.87 -4.83
C GLY A 77 -9.72 -2.97 -6.16
N ASN A 78 -10.43 -2.73 -7.27
CA ASN A 78 -9.81 -2.54 -8.58
C ASN A 78 -10.01 -1.10 -9.08
N PHE A 79 -9.10 -0.20 -8.70
CA PHE A 79 -9.21 1.21 -9.08
C PHE A 79 -8.72 1.55 -10.49
N ASP A 80 -8.49 0.55 -11.35
CA ASP A 80 -8.51 0.78 -12.80
C ASP A 80 -9.94 0.78 -13.35
N GLU A 81 -10.89 0.20 -12.63
CA GLU A 81 -12.29 0.02 -13.06
C GLU A 81 -13.30 0.79 -12.20
N GLU A 82 -12.99 1.09 -10.95
CA GLU A 82 -13.90 1.81 -10.03
C GLU A 82 -13.18 2.90 -9.23
N LYS A 83 -13.93 3.90 -8.76
CA LYS A 83 -13.39 4.87 -7.80
C LYS A 83 -13.28 4.23 -6.41
N PRO A 84 -12.22 4.53 -5.63
CA PRO A 84 -12.18 4.13 -4.21
C PRO A 84 -13.32 4.78 -3.44
N THR A 85 -13.81 4.12 -2.39
CA THR A 85 -14.88 4.68 -1.57
C THR A 85 -14.38 5.94 -0.84
N LYS A 86 -15.31 6.85 -0.49
CA LYS A 86 -14.97 8.02 0.34
C LYS A 86 -14.30 7.61 1.66
N LYS A 87 -14.80 6.54 2.29
CA LYS A 87 -14.25 5.97 3.53
C LYS A 87 -12.81 5.47 3.34
N GLN A 88 -12.53 4.79 2.23
CA GLN A 88 -11.17 4.34 1.88
C GLN A 88 -10.19 5.51 1.79
N ILE A 89 -10.54 6.56 1.05
CA ILE A 89 -9.68 7.74 0.91
C ILE A 89 -9.51 8.48 2.24
N GLN A 90 -10.59 8.70 2.99
CA GLN A 90 -10.50 9.35 4.31
C GLN A 90 -9.60 8.58 5.28
N THR A 91 -9.76 7.25 5.36
CA THR A 91 -8.90 6.38 6.17
C THR A 91 -7.45 6.46 5.69
N LEU A 92 -7.21 6.34 4.38
CA LEU A 92 -5.88 6.41 3.80
C LEU A 92 -5.18 7.72 4.17
N ILE A 93 -5.84 8.87 4.01
CA ILE A 93 -5.24 10.18 4.32
C ILE A 93 -4.92 10.29 5.82
N LYS A 94 -5.87 9.94 6.71
CA LYS A 94 -5.63 9.98 8.16
C LYS A 94 -4.44 9.09 8.54
N PHE A 95 -4.38 7.89 7.97
CA PHE A 95 -3.34 6.92 8.27
C PHE A 95 -1.98 7.32 7.69
N LEU A 96 -1.93 7.87 6.49
CA LEU A 96 -0.70 8.41 5.90
C LEU A 96 -0.13 9.55 6.76
N LYS A 97 -0.96 10.45 7.29
CA LYS A 97 -0.49 11.51 8.23
C LYS A 97 0.17 10.92 9.48
N GLU A 98 -0.40 9.85 10.05
CA GLU A 98 0.21 9.14 11.17
C GLU A 98 1.57 8.52 10.77
N LYS A 99 1.64 7.85 9.63
CA LYS A 99 2.88 7.18 9.17
C LYS A 99 3.98 8.14 8.76
N VAL A 100 3.63 9.27 8.16
CA VAL A 100 4.57 10.37 7.87
C VAL A 100 5.24 10.84 9.16
N ARG A 101 4.46 11.08 10.22
CA ARG A 101 5.00 11.50 11.52
C ARG A 101 5.85 10.41 12.16
N LYS A 102 5.34 9.17 12.18
CA LYS A 102 6.03 8.01 12.77
C LYS A 102 7.40 7.76 12.15
N PHE A 103 7.48 7.79 10.82
CA PHE A 103 8.68 7.43 10.09
C PHE A 103 9.51 8.63 9.61
N LYS A 104 9.04 9.87 9.87
CA LYS A 104 9.66 11.12 9.44
C LYS A 104 9.93 11.15 7.92
N ILE A 105 8.93 10.72 7.14
CA ILE A 105 9.03 10.59 5.68
C ILE A 105 8.52 11.88 5.01
N PRO A 106 9.27 12.47 4.06
CA PRO A 106 8.77 13.60 3.27
C PRO A 106 7.51 13.21 2.48
N ILE A 107 6.53 14.11 2.37
CA ILE A 107 5.27 13.85 1.63
C ILE A 107 5.53 13.42 0.17
N LYS A 108 6.57 13.98 -0.47
CA LYS A 108 7.00 13.59 -1.83
C LYS A 108 7.41 12.12 -1.97
N ASN A 109 7.74 11.44 -0.88
CA ASN A 109 8.11 10.02 -0.86
C ASN A 109 6.90 9.10 -0.61
N ILE A 110 5.68 9.63 -0.67
CA ILE A 110 4.44 8.85 -0.67
C ILE A 110 4.04 8.65 -2.11
N LEU A 111 4.24 7.44 -2.60
CA LEU A 111 4.17 7.10 -4.01
C LEU A 111 3.11 6.03 -4.25
N GLY A 112 2.37 6.13 -5.33
CA GLY A 112 1.68 4.98 -5.91
C GLY A 112 2.71 4.00 -6.44
N HIS A 113 2.41 2.69 -6.45
CA HIS A 113 3.34 1.67 -6.98
C HIS A 113 3.89 2.05 -8.37
N ARG A 114 3.06 2.60 -9.26
CA ARG A 114 3.45 3.07 -10.61
C ARG A 114 4.45 4.23 -10.64
N GLU A 115 4.59 4.98 -9.55
CA GLU A 115 5.48 6.15 -9.50
C GLU A 115 6.90 5.78 -9.08
N PHE A 116 7.16 4.52 -8.75
CA PHE A 116 8.51 4.02 -8.51
C PHE A 116 9.24 3.78 -9.85
N LEU A 117 10.56 3.98 -9.85
CA LEU A 117 11.38 3.76 -11.05
C LEU A 117 11.26 2.31 -11.52
N ASN A 118 11.26 2.12 -12.85
CA ASN A 118 11.15 0.81 -13.51
C ASN A 118 9.83 0.07 -13.22
N VAL A 119 8.76 0.78 -12.86
CA VAL A 119 7.42 0.20 -12.71
C VAL A 119 6.52 0.61 -13.88
N THR A 120 6.00 -0.38 -14.61
CA THR A 120 5.05 -0.18 -15.73
C THR A 120 3.60 -0.52 -15.37
N LYS A 121 3.35 -0.87 -14.11
CA LYS A 121 2.02 -1.27 -13.61
C LYS A 121 1.11 -0.05 -13.45
N THR A 122 -0.20 -0.24 -13.57
CA THR A 122 -1.21 0.82 -13.30
C THR A 122 -1.43 1.09 -11.82
N CYS A 123 -1.08 0.14 -10.95
CA CYS A 123 -1.25 0.17 -9.49
C CYS A 123 -0.74 1.50 -8.88
N PRO A 124 -1.52 2.19 -8.03
CA PRO A 124 -2.75 1.76 -7.34
C PRO A 124 -4.05 1.93 -8.15
N GLY A 125 -3.96 2.11 -9.46
CA GLY A 125 -5.10 2.20 -10.37
C GLY A 125 -5.38 3.62 -10.85
N LYS A 126 -5.94 3.74 -12.06
CA LYS A 126 -6.20 5.02 -12.75
C LYS A 126 -7.07 6.01 -11.95
N PHE A 127 -7.99 5.52 -11.11
CA PHE A 127 -8.90 6.35 -10.31
C PHE A 127 -8.32 6.81 -8.96
N ILE A 128 -7.07 6.46 -8.65
CA ILE A 128 -6.34 7.02 -7.49
C ILE A 128 -5.40 8.09 -7.98
N ASP A 129 -5.69 9.35 -7.64
CA ASP A 129 -4.83 10.51 -7.91
C ASP A 129 -3.85 10.71 -6.75
N MET A 130 -2.59 10.33 -6.99
CA MET A 130 -1.53 10.41 -5.99
C MET A 130 -1.05 11.84 -5.72
N GLU A 131 -1.13 12.75 -6.71
CA GLU A 131 -0.82 14.16 -6.51
C GLU A 131 -1.85 14.82 -5.60
N LYS A 132 -3.13 14.55 -5.83
CA LYS A 132 -4.21 15.00 -4.94
C LYS A 132 -4.03 14.43 -3.54
N ILE A 133 -3.67 13.14 -3.40
CA ILE A 133 -3.37 12.54 -2.09
C ILE A 133 -2.24 13.30 -1.41
N ARG A 134 -1.11 13.53 -2.08
CA ARG A 134 0.02 14.29 -1.50
C ARG A 134 -0.38 15.69 -1.08
N ARG A 135 -1.17 16.41 -1.88
CA ARG A 135 -1.69 17.75 -1.53
C ARG A 135 -2.58 17.75 -0.28
N MET A 136 -3.35 16.69 -0.04
CA MET A 136 -4.18 16.56 1.17
C MET A 136 -3.37 16.23 2.45
N LEU A 137 -2.09 15.90 2.30
CA LEU A 137 -1.18 15.58 3.41
C LEU A 137 -0.33 16.77 3.86
N MET A 138 -0.22 17.81 3.03
CA MET A 138 0.31 19.11 3.41
C MET A 138 -0.60 19.75 4.45
#